data_AF-A0A4V2S741-F1
#
_entry.id   AF-A0A4V2S741-F1
#
_cell.length_a   1.000
_cell.length_b   1.000
_cell.length_c   1.000
_cell.angle_alpha   90.00
_cell.angle_beta   90.00
_cell.angle_gamma   90.00
#
_symmetry.space_group_name_H-M   'P 1'
#
loop_
_entity.id
_entity.type
_entity.pdbx_description
1 polymer ?
#
loop_
_entity_poly.entity_id
_entity_poly.type
_entity_poly.pdbx_seq_one_letter_code
_entity_poly.pdbx_strand_id
1 'polypeptide(L)'
;MAVLTIRDVPEEVRDALAEDAREHGQSLQAFLLGVLKRQAAFSHNRRLLVDIERELATGGGADTDAPDAADVLAKARRDREGDDHEIGKVE
;
A
#
# COMPACT_ATOMS: atom_id res chain seq x y z
N MET A 1 20.48 -7.72 -12.57
CA MET A 1 19.28 -8.31 -13.21
C MET A 1 19.35 -9.81 -13.00
N ALA A 2 18.33 -10.43 -12.40
CA ALA A 2 18.34 -11.85 -12.06
C ALA A 2 17.35 -12.62 -12.94
N VAL A 3 17.69 -13.86 -13.28
CA VAL A 3 16.83 -14.78 -14.03
C VAL A 3 16.41 -15.90 -13.09
N LEU A 4 15.12 -16.22 -13.08
CA LEU A 4 14.56 -17.32 -12.31
C LEU A 4 14.02 -18.39 -13.27
N THR A 5 14.44 -19.63 -13.07
CA THR A 5 13.96 -20.79 -13.85
C THR A 5 13.20 -21.71 -12.91
N ILE A 6 11.94 -21.99 -13.27
CA ILE A 6 11.11 -22.95 -12.57
C ILE A 6 11.23 -24.28 -13.32
N ARG A 7 11.62 -25.34 -12.60
CA ARG A 7 11.75 -26.69 -13.15
C ARG A 7 10.56 -27.54 -12.73
N ASP A 8 10.36 -28.63 -13.47
CA ASP A 8 9.36 -29.65 -13.15
C ASP A 8 7.94 -29.09 -13.07
N VAL A 9 7.61 -28.15 -13.96
CA VAL A 9 6.26 -27.61 -14.11
C VAL A 9 5.43 -28.62 -14.91
N PRO A 10 4.36 -29.19 -14.34
CA PRO A 10 3.46 -30.08 -15.07
C PRO A 10 2.87 -29.35 -16.28
N GLU A 11 2.65 -30.08 -17.39
CA GLU A 11 2.20 -29.46 -18.64
C GLU A 11 0.84 -28.79 -18.47
N GLU A 12 -0.06 -29.42 -17.72
CA GLU A 12 -1.38 -28.87 -17.41
C GLU A 12 -1.30 -27.52 -16.68
N VAL A 13 -0.32 -27.36 -15.78
CA VAL A 13 -0.12 -26.09 -15.04
C VAL A 13 0.46 -25.03 -15.97
N ARG A 14 1.44 -25.40 -16.80
CA ARG A 14 2.04 -24.50 -17.80
C ARG A 14 0.97 -23.98 -18.76
N ASP A 15 0.11 -24.87 -19.25
CA ASP A 15 -0.87 -24.56 -20.27
C ASP A 15 -1.99 -23.68 -19.72
N ALA A 16 -2.48 -23.97 -18.50
CA ALA A 16 -3.43 -23.10 -17.82
C ALA A 16 -2.86 -21.68 -17.60
N LEU A 17 -1.62 -21.56 -17.13
CA LEU A 17 -0.98 -20.24 -16.95
C LEU A 17 -0.76 -19.51 -18.28
N ALA A 18 -0.52 -20.25 -19.36
CA ALA A 18 -0.37 -19.66 -20.69
C ALA A 18 -1.71 -19.17 -21.26
N GLU A 19 -2.81 -19.86 -20.96
CA GLU A 19 -4.17 -19.42 -21.29
C GLU A 19 -4.51 -18.13 -20.53
N ASP A 20 -4.33 -18.12 -19.21
CA ASP A 20 -4.53 -16.92 -18.38
C ASP A 20 -3.73 -15.73 -18.92
N ALA A 21 -2.47 -15.93 -19.27
CA ALA A 21 -1.63 -14.87 -19.83
C ALA A 21 -2.19 -14.32 -21.15
N ARG A 22 -2.73 -15.18 -22.03
CA ARG A 22 -3.34 -14.77 -23.29
C ARG A 22 -4.63 -13.99 -23.08
N GLU A 23 -5.47 -14.39 -22.14
CA GLU A 23 -6.69 -13.66 -21.78
C GLU A 23 -6.37 -12.23 -21.33
N HIS A 24 -5.24 -12.04 -20.66
CA HIS A 24 -4.75 -10.73 -20.23
C HIS A 24 -3.95 -9.98 -21.32
N GLY A 25 -3.81 -10.54 -22.52
CA GLY A 25 -3.03 -9.95 -23.62
C GLY A 25 -1.52 -9.86 -23.33
N GLN A 26 -1.00 -10.75 -22.48
CA GLN A 26 0.38 -10.74 -22.00
C GLN A 26 1.15 -11.98 -22.45
N SER A 27 2.48 -11.86 -22.53
CA SER A 27 3.32 -13.05 -22.59
C SER A 27 3.31 -13.78 -21.25
N LEU A 28 3.47 -15.12 -21.26
CA LEU A 28 3.53 -15.92 -20.05
C LEU A 28 4.59 -15.41 -19.06
N GLN A 29 5.75 -14.98 -19.56
CA GLN A 29 6.81 -14.41 -18.71
C GLN A 29 6.38 -13.11 -18.03
N ALA A 30 5.72 -12.20 -18.76
CA ALA A 30 5.25 -10.94 -18.19
C ALA A 30 4.14 -11.17 -17.15
N PHE A 31 3.23 -12.10 -17.45
CA PHE A 31 2.16 -12.51 -16.55
C PHE A 31 2.73 -13.07 -15.24
N LEU A 32 3.66 -14.05 -15.33
CA LEU A 32 4.30 -14.65 -14.15
C LEU A 32 5.11 -13.63 -13.35
N LEU A 33 5.81 -12.71 -14.00
CA LEU A 33 6.48 -11.62 -13.30
C LEU A 33 5.49 -10.75 -12.52
N GLY A 34 4.31 -10.47 -13.08
CA GLY A 34 3.23 -9.77 -12.41
C GLY A 34 2.73 -10.53 -11.17
N VAL A 35 2.51 -11.84 -11.29
CA VAL A 35 2.12 -12.72 -10.18
C VAL A 35 3.18 -12.68 -9.06
N LEU A 36 4.46 -12.85 -9.41
CA LEU A 36 5.56 -12.82 -8.45
C LEU A 36 5.67 -11.46 -7.73
N LYS A 37 5.50 -10.35 -8.45
CA LYS A 37 5.49 -9.00 -7.85
C LYS A 37 4.35 -8.83 -6.85
N ARG A 38 3.13 -9.27 -7.20
CA ARG A 38 1.98 -9.23 -6.29
C ARG A 38 2.22 -10.08 -5.04
N GLN A 39 2.74 -11.29 -5.21
CA GLN A 39 3.03 -12.17 -4.08
C GLN A 39 4.12 -11.62 -3.16
N ALA A 40 5.16 -11.00 -3.73
CA ALA A 40 6.22 -10.34 -2.97
C ALA A 40 5.70 -9.13 -2.20
N ALA A 41 4.88 -8.30 -2.84
CA ALA A 41 4.23 -7.14 -2.21
C ALA A 41 3.32 -7.60 -1.05
N PHE A 42 2.47 -8.60 -1.26
CA PHE A 42 1.61 -9.13 -0.20
C PHE A 42 2.41 -9.68 0.99
N SER A 43 3.47 -10.43 0.71
CA SER A 43 4.35 -10.97 1.75
C SER A 43 5.17 -9.89 2.48
N HIS A 44 5.45 -8.77 1.82
CA HIS A 44 6.07 -7.61 2.44
C HIS A 44 5.07 -6.85 3.31
N ASN A 45 3.87 -6.56 2.79
CA ASN A 45 2.79 -5.91 3.54
C ASN A 45 2.43 -6.70 4.80
N ARG A 46 2.32 -8.03 4.71
CA ARG A 46 2.07 -8.87 5.88
C ARG A 46 3.18 -8.75 6.94
N ARG A 47 4.45 -8.64 6.53
CA ARG A 47 5.56 -8.43 7.48
C ARG A 47 5.50 -7.04 8.12
N LEU A 48 5.24 -6.00 7.32
CA LEU A 48 5.04 -4.65 7.84
C LEU A 48 3.91 -4.60 8.88
N LEU A 49 2.79 -5.28 8.63
CA LEU A 49 1.69 -5.35 9.60
C LEU A 49 2.11 -6.00 10.92
N VAL A 50 2.89 -7.08 10.87
CA VAL A 50 3.43 -7.74 12.07
C VAL A 50 4.42 -6.84 12.81
N ASP A 51 5.27 -6.10 12.09
CA ASP A 51 6.23 -5.19 12.68
C ASP A 51 5.54 -4.00 13.36
N ILE A 52 4.54 -3.41 12.70
CA ILE A 52 3.68 -2.36 13.25
C ILE A 52 2.93 -2.87 14.48
N GLU A 53 2.33 -4.06 14.42
CA GLU A 53 1.63 -4.65 15.57
C GLU A 53 2.57 -4.84 16.76
N ARG A 54 3.80 -5.30 16.52
CA ARG A 54 4.82 -5.42 17.57
C ARG A 54 5.19 -4.05 18.15
N GLU A 55 5.43 -3.06 17.30
CA GLU A 55 5.76 -1.70 17.72
C GLU A 55 4.63 -1.12 18.59
N LEU A 56 3.38 -1.21 18.12
CA LEU A 56 2.19 -0.79 18.85
C LEU A 56 2.02 -1.53 20.19
N ALA A 57 2.25 -2.84 20.21
CA ALA A 57 2.17 -3.65 21.44
C ALA A 57 3.23 -3.25 22.49
N THR A 58 4.36 -2.68 22.05
CA THR A 58 5.41 -2.14 22.93
C THR A 58 5.24 -0.66 23.28
N GLY A 59 4.09 -0.05 22.92
CA GLY A 59 3.80 1.35 23.20
C GLY A 59 4.28 2.32 22.11
N GLY A 60 4.68 1.82 20.95
CA GLY A 60 4.87 2.65 19.76
C GLY A 60 3.51 3.16 19.28
N GLY A 61 3.45 4.41 18.84
CA GLY A 61 2.20 5.10 18.57
C GLY A 61 2.34 6.60 18.87
N ALA A 62 1.23 7.32 18.84
CA ALA A 62 1.19 8.66 19.36
C ALA A 62 1.36 8.57 20.89
N ASP A 63 2.48 9.08 21.41
CA ASP A 63 2.74 9.09 22.86
C ASP A 63 1.70 10.01 23.54
N THR A 64 1.62 9.95 24.86
CA THR A 64 0.65 10.68 25.69
C THR A 64 0.70 12.20 25.53
N ASP A 65 1.75 12.73 24.91
CA ASP A 65 1.94 14.15 24.58
C ASP A 65 1.38 14.54 23.20
N ALA A 66 0.96 13.57 22.39
CA ALA A 66 0.38 13.82 21.08
C ALA A 66 -1.05 14.39 21.22
N PRO A 67 -1.36 15.52 20.55
CA PRO A 67 -2.70 16.09 20.60
C PRO A 67 -3.71 15.19 19.89
N ASP A 68 -4.94 15.19 20.37
CA ASP A 68 -6.03 14.44 19.75
C ASP A 68 -6.20 14.87 18.28
N ALA A 69 -6.26 13.89 17.37
CA ALA A 69 -6.40 14.13 15.94
C ALA A 69 -7.67 14.95 15.60
N ALA A 70 -8.76 14.77 16.34
CA ALA A 70 -9.99 15.53 16.18
C ALA A 70 -9.77 17.02 16.52
N ASP A 71 -9.00 17.32 17.57
CA ASP A 71 -8.70 18.69 17.98
C ASP A 71 -7.81 19.41 16.96
N VAL A 72 -6.82 18.70 16.43
CA VAL A 72 -5.94 19.19 15.35
C VAL A 72 -6.76 19.54 14.11
N LEU A 73 -7.68 18.65 13.70
CA LEU A 73 -8.55 18.88 12.54
C LEU A 73 -9.55 20.02 12.77
N ALA A 74 -10.11 20.13 13.98
CA ALA A 74 -11.03 21.20 14.34
C ALA A 74 -10.31 22.57 14.34
N LYS A 75 -9.08 22.64 14.85
CA LYS A 75 -8.25 23.84 14.78
C LYS A 75 -7.98 24.23 13.32
N ALA A 76 -7.51 23.29 12.49
CA ALA A 76 -7.22 23.57 11.09
C ALA A 76 -8.45 24.02 10.29
N ARG A 77 -9.66 23.56 10.64
CA ARG A 77 -10.91 24.05 10.03
C ARG A 77 -11.21 25.49 10.43
N ARG A 78 -11.10 25.83 11.73
CA ARG A 78 -11.28 27.20 12.22
C ARG A 78 -10.28 28.17 11.62
N ASP A 79 -9.02 27.76 11.51
CA ASP A 79 -7.95 28.59 10.95
C ASP A 79 -8.25 28.93 9.47
N ARG A 80 -8.85 28.01 8.70
CA ARG A 80 -9.29 28.29 7.31
C ARG A 80 -10.50 29.24 7.25
N GLU A 81 -11.47 29.07 8.15
CA GLU A 81 -12.66 29.93 8.21
C GLU A 81 -12.33 31.34 8.74
N GLY A 82 -11.28 31.48 9.56
CA GLY A 82 -10.79 32.76 10.06
C GLY A 82 -10.08 33.61 9.01
N ASP A 83 -9.30 32.99 8.12
CA ASP A 83 -8.59 33.67 7.02
C ASP A 83 -9.57 34.30 6.00
N ASP A 84 -10.70 33.65 5.73
CA ASP A 84 -11.73 34.17 4.82
C ASP A 84 -12.47 35.40 5.39
N HIS A 85 -12.40 35.66 6.71
CA HIS A 85 -13.06 36.81 7.34
C HIS A 85 -12.19 38.08 7.36
N GLU A 86 -10.86 37.97 7.19
CA GLU A 86 -9.95 39.14 7.16
C GLU A 86 -9.81 39.78 5.77
N ILE A 87 -10.02 39.02 4.69
CA ILE A 87 -9.95 39.52 3.30
C ILE A 87 -11.14 40.42 2.89
N GLY A 88 -12.15 40.57 3.74
CA GLY A 88 -13.36 41.38 3.48
C GLY A 88 -13.34 42.82 4.03
N LYS A 89 -12.26 43.25 4.71
CA LYS A 89 -12.14 44.61 5.25
C LYS A 89 -11.14 45.45 4.46
N VAL A 90 -11.56 45.87 3.27
CA VAL A 90 -10.93 46.99 2.55
C VAL A 90 -12.04 47.96 2.19
N GLU A 91 -12.26 48.95 3.07
CA GLU A 91 -12.84 50.26 2.73
C GLU A 91 -11.79 51.33 3.04
#